data_AF-A0A964GPH5-F1
#
_entry.id   AF-A0A964GPH5-F1
#
_cell.length_a   1.000
_cell.length_b   1.000
_cell.length_c   1.000
_cell.angle_alpha   90.00
_cell.angle_beta   90.00
_cell.angle_gamma   90.00
#
_symmetry.space_group_name_H-M   'P 1'
#
loop_
_entity.id
_entity.type
_entity.pdbx_description
1 polymer ?
#
loop_
_entity_poly.entity_id
_entity_poly.type
_entity_poly.pdbx_seq_one_letter_code
_entity_poly.pdbx_strand_id
1 'polypeptide(L)'
;MSNVLNFPEPAEIEVISEEAFRKYTDAALLLKCFEVIKDTLDVINEPEYSIEKEDDTHIDLIRAFYALKVLFARKTGHDAAVVAQDHWEAIGRHLLEGAPYPDQLIPIAGAFISPTPPDGYSHLGNLELACAAYNASDKVRLGTNATLSADNAQIKATVAVEAINATTALGILVRRLSGGTLTDMAQVVSGITGLSSETLQ
;
A
#
# COMPACT_ATOMS: atom_id res chain seq x y z
N MET A 1 -41.66 50.33 5.72
CA MET A 1 -41.90 48.88 5.78
C MET A 1 -40.91 48.20 4.85
N SER A 2 -39.95 47.46 5.40
CA SER A 2 -39.01 46.63 4.64
C SER A 2 -38.96 45.27 5.36
N ASN A 3 -39.79 44.34 4.92
CA ASN A 3 -39.69 42.95 5.37
C ASN A 3 -38.60 42.30 4.51
N VAL A 4 -37.38 42.29 5.03
CA VAL A 4 -36.27 41.55 4.42
C VAL A 4 -36.53 40.07 4.69
N LEU A 5 -36.90 39.31 3.66
CA LEU A 5 -36.97 37.86 3.71
C LEU A 5 -35.53 37.34 3.89
N ASN A 6 -35.23 36.85 5.09
CA ASN A 6 -33.97 36.19 5.38
C ASN A 6 -34.08 34.76 4.82
N PHE A 7 -33.60 34.56 3.60
CA PHE A 7 -33.50 33.21 3.04
C PHE A 7 -32.44 32.44 3.85
N PRO A 8 -32.71 31.19 4.27
CA PRO A 8 -31.68 30.37 4.87
C PRO A 8 -30.51 30.26 3.90
N GLU A 9 -29.28 30.35 4.42
CA GLU A 9 -28.09 30.12 3.62
C GLU A 9 -28.24 28.77 2.88
N PRO A 10 -27.88 28.70 1.59
CA PRO A 10 -27.92 27.44 0.86
C PRO A 10 -27.15 26.39 1.65
N ALA A 11 -27.79 25.26 1.94
CA ALA A 11 -27.12 24.14 2.57
C ALA A 11 -25.84 23.82 1.78
N GLU A 12 -24.73 23.58 2.48
CA GLU A 12 -23.47 23.19 1.84
C GLU A 12 -23.75 21.99 0.93
N ILE A 13 -23.50 22.17 -0.37
CA ILE A 13 -23.68 21.10 -1.35
C ILE A 13 -22.62 20.05 -1.04
N GLU A 14 -23.05 18.87 -0.61
CA GLU A 14 -22.15 17.72 -0.45
C GLU A 14 -21.63 17.29 -1.83
N VAL A 15 -20.37 17.64 -2.12
CA VAL A 15 -19.70 17.19 -3.33
C VAL A 15 -19.14 15.79 -3.09
N ILE A 16 -19.78 14.79 -3.69
CA ILE A 16 -19.29 13.40 -3.69
C ILE A 16 -18.17 13.31 -4.74
N SER A 17 -16.92 13.39 -4.28
CA SER A 17 -15.74 13.25 -5.14
C SER A 17 -14.66 12.40 -4.50
N GLU A 18 -13.69 11.96 -5.31
CA GLU A 18 -12.53 11.22 -4.82
C GLU A 18 -11.76 12.01 -3.74
N GLU A 19 -11.55 13.32 -3.94
CA GLU A 19 -10.86 14.20 -3.00
C GLU A 19 -11.56 14.29 -1.65
N ALA A 20 -12.90 14.31 -1.64
CA ALA A 20 -13.68 14.35 -0.40
C ALA A 20 -13.42 13.12 0.48
N PHE A 21 -13.14 11.97 -0.14
CA PHE A 21 -12.87 10.71 0.55
C PHE A 21 -11.40 10.52 0.96
N ARG A 22 -10.46 11.28 0.37
CA ARG A 22 -9.01 11.18 0.68
C ARG A 22 -8.66 11.55 2.13
N LYS A 23 -9.54 12.24 2.85
CA LYS A 23 -9.34 12.59 4.26
C LYS A 23 -9.61 11.43 5.24
N TYR A 24 -10.35 10.40 4.82
CA TYR A 24 -10.70 9.27 5.68
C TYR A 24 -9.62 8.19 5.67
N THR A 25 -9.49 7.45 6.78
CA THR A 25 -8.56 6.33 6.91
C THR A 25 -9.04 5.10 6.14
N ASP A 26 -8.14 4.20 5.77
CA ASP A 26 -8.49 2.96 5.04
C ASP A 26 -9.56 2.13 5.76
N ALA A 27 -9.47 2.01 7.08
CA ALA A 27 -10.46 1.28 7.87
C ALA A 27 -11.86 1.91 7.81
N ALA A 28 -11.95 3.25 7.85
CA ALA A 28 -13.22 3.96 7.75
C ALA A 28 -13.83 3.84 6.34
N LEU A 29 -13.00 3.95 5.30
CA LEU A 29 -13.43 3.75 3.91
C LEU A 29 -13.94 2.33 3.69
N LEU A 30 -13.19 1.33 4.19
CA LEU A 30 -13.56 -0.08 4.07
C LEU A 30 -14.86 -0.40 4.80
N LEU A 31 -15.03 0.12 6.03
CA LEU A 31 -16.27 -0.03 6.79
C LEU A 31 -17.46 0.55 6.02
N LYS A 32 -17.35 1.78 5.49
CA LYS A 32 -18.41 2.38 4.68
C LYS A 32 -18.75 1.54 3.45
N CYS A 33 -17.75 0.98 2.76
CA CYS A 33 -18.01 0.06 1.65
C CYS A 33 -18.80 -1.19 2.08
N PHE A 34 -18.45 -1.78 3.22
CA PHE A 34 -19.18 -2.94 3.75
C PHE A 34 -20.62 -2.61 4.12
N GLU A 35 -20.85 -1.48 4.79
CA GLU A 35 -22.17 -0.99 5.16
C GLU A 35 -23.04 -0.79 3.91
N VAL A 36 -22.53 -0.08 2.90
CA VAL A 36 -23.26 0.16 1.65
C VAL A 36 -23.58 -1.14 0.92
N ILE A 37 -22.61 -2.05 0.79
CA ILE A 37 -22.85 -3.33 0.10
C ILE A 37 -23.91 -4.15 0.85
N LYS A 38 -23.82 -4.22 2.18
CA LYS A 38 -24.80 -4.92 3.01
C LYS A 38 -26.20 -4.35 2.78
N ASP A 39 -26.36 -3.04 2.90
CA ASP A 39 -27.66 -2.38 2.79
C ASP A 39 -28.22 -2.46 1.36
N THR A 40 -27.35 -2.39 0.34
CA THR A 40 -27.72 -2.62 -1.06
C THR A 40 -28.24 -4.04 -1.29
N LEU A 41 -27.58 -5.04 -0.70
CA LEU A 41 -28.03 -6.44 -0.79
C LEU A 41 -29.38 -6.63 -0.11
N ASP A 42 -29.63 -5.96 1.01
CA ASP A 42 -30.93 -6.00 1.68
C ASP A 42 -32.03 -5.46 0.74
N VAL A 43 -31.80 -4.33 0.05
CA VAL A 43 -32.75 -3.76 -0.93
C VAL A 43 -32.99 -4.68 -2.12
N ILE A 44 -31.95 -5.25 -2.74
CA ILE A 44 -32.08 -6.10 -3.94
C ILE A 44 -32.79 -7.42 -3.63
N ASN A 45 -32.69 -7.92 -2.39
CA ASN A 45 -33.33 -9.16 -1.99
C ASN A 45 -34.84 -9.01 -1.72
N GLU A 46 -35.36 -7.78 -1.62
CA GLU A 46 -36.78 -7.52 -1.48
C GLU A 46 -37.44 -7.38 -2.87
N PRO A 47 -38.38 -8.27 -3.24
CA PRO A 47 -38.90 -8.34 -4.61
C PRO A 47 -39.70 -7.10 -5.04
N GLU A 48 -40.15 -6.28 -4.09
CA GLU A 48 -40.87 -5.04 -4.33
C GLU A 48 -39.97 -3.81 -4.51
N TYR A 49 -38.67 -3.91 -4.25
CA TYR A 49 -37.75 -2.79 -4.30
C TYR A 49 -36.74 -2.91 -5.45
N SER A 50 -36.51 -1.80 -6.13
CA SER A 50 -35.47 -1.62 -7.12
C SER A 50 -34.60 -0.43 -6.74
N ILE A 51 -33.33 -0.50 -7.12
CA ILE A 51 -32.42 0.64 -6.99
C ILE A 51 -32.73 1.59 -8.15
N GLU A 52 -33.28 2.75 -7.81
CA GLU A 52 -33.64 3.78 -8.78
C GLU A 52 -32.52 4.82 -8.92
N LYS A 53 -32.42 5.44 -10.09
CA LYS A 53 -31.45 6.50 -10.30
C LYS A 53 -31.72 7.65 -9.34
N GLU A 54 -30.68 8.09 -8.65
CA GLU A 54 -30.69 9.18 -7.64
C GLU A 54 -31.44 8.85 -6.35
N ASP A 55 -31.82 7.58 -6.13
CA ASP A 55 -32.23 7.15 -4.80
C ASP A 55 -31.05 7.06 -3.81
N ASP A 56 -31.38 6.91 -2.52
CA ASP A 56 -30.38 6.87 -1.45
C ASP A 56 -29.37 5.72 -1.65
N THR A 57 -29.85 4.55 -2.10
CA THR A 57 -29.02 3.36 -2.35
C THR A 57 -28.04 3.59 -3.51
N HIS A 58 -28.50 4.23 -4.59
CA HIS A 58 -27.71 4.61 -5.75
C HIS A 58 -26.63 5.63 -5.37
N ILE A 59 -26.99 6.65 -4.59
CA ILE A 59 -26.03 7.65 -4.08
C ILE A 59 -24.99 6.97 -3.18
N ASP A 60 -25.42 6.06 -2.31
CA ASP A 60 -24.51 5.33 -1.43
C ASP A 60 -23.57 4.38 -2.18
N LEU A 61 -24.04 3.74 -3.27
CA LEU A 61 -23.19 2.99 -4.18
C LEU A 61 -22.14 3.88 -4.86
N ILE A 62 -22.49 5.11 -5.25
CA ILE A 62 -21.52 6.09 -5.77
C ILE A 62 -20.48 6.45 -4.70
N ARG A 63 -20.91 6.66 -3.44
CA ARG A 63 -19.99 6.91 -2.32
C ARG A 63 -19.04 5.73 -2.08
N ALA A 64 -19.55 4.50 -2.09
CA ALA A 64 -18.74 3.29 -1.97
C ALA A 64 -17.76 3.14 -3.14
N PHE A 65 -18.18 3.48 -4.36
CA PHE A 65 -17.31 3.51 -5.53
C PHE A 65 -16.11 4.44 -5.33
N TYR A 66 -16.32 5.69 -4.90
CA TYR A 66 -15.21 6.61 -4.63
C TYR A 66 -14.33 6.17 -3.46
N ALA A 67 -14.91 5.59 -2.41
CA ALA A 67 -14.13 5.00 -1.32
C ALA A 67 -13.22 3.86 -1.83
N LEU A 68 -13.73 2.97 -2.69
CA LEU A 68 -12.95 1.91 -3.33
C LEU A 68 -11.87 2.46 -4.26
N LYS A 69 -12.15 3.53 -5.02
CA LYS A 69 -11.12 4.20 -5.84
C LYS A 69 -9.96 4.70 -4.98
N VAL A 70 -10.25 5.36 -3.86
CA VAL A 70 -9.22 5.88 -2.95
C VAL A 70 -8.40 4.73 -2.35
N LEU A 71 -9.06 3.67 -1.87
CA LEU A 71 -8.39 2.48 -1.33
C LEU A 71 -7.49 1.82 -2.37
N PHE A 72 -7.98 1.65 -3.60
CA PHE A 72 -7.21 1.08 -4.70
C PHE A 72 -5.98 1.95 -5.00
N ALA A 73 -6.16 3.26 -5.18
CA ALA A 73 -5.07 4.18 -5.48
C ALA A 73 -4.03 4.24 -4.35
N ARG A 74 -4.43 4.15 -3.07
CA ARG A 74 -3.49 4.05 -1.95
C ARG A 74 -2.68 2.77 -1.98
N LYS A 75 -3.33 1.65 -2.29
CA LYS A 75 -2.72 0.32 -2.28
C LYS A 75 -1.80 0.08 -3.47
N THR A 76 -2.19 0.54 -4.64
CA THR A 76 -1.52 0.25 -5.92
C THR A 76 -0.75 1.45 -6.45
N GLY A 77 -1.16 2.68 -6.14
CA GLY A 77 -0.66 3.89 -6.76
C GLY A 77 -1.28 4.20 -8.12
N HIS A 78 -2.33 3.49 -8.53
CA HIS A 78 -2.98 3.63 -9.84
C HIS A 78 -4.47 3.98 -9.71
N ASP A 79 -5.06 4.56 -10.76
CA ASP A 79 -6.51 4.76 -10.83
C ASP A 79 -7.20 3.44 -11.20
N ALA A 80 -8.14 2.99 -10.37
CA ALA A 80 -8.93 1.78 -10.57
C ALA A 80 -9.70 1.80 -11.91
N ALA A 81 -10.20 2.95 -12.35
CA ALA A 81 -10.96 3.07 -13.59
C ALA A 81 -10.08 2.81 -14.81
N VAL A 82 -8.84 3.32 -14.80
CA VAL A 82 -7.87 3.08 -15.87
C VAL A 82 -7.47 1.61 -15.92
N VAL A 83 -7.13 1.02 -14.77
CA VAL A 83 -6.75 -0.40 -14.71
C VAL A 83 -7.88 -1.33 -15.15
N ALA A 84 -9.13 -1.04 -14.74
CA ALA A 84 -10.29 -1.81 -15.15
C ALA A 84 -10.53 -1.72 -16.68
N GLN A 85 -10.37 -0.52 -17.26
CA GLN A 85 -10.49 -0.31 -18.69
C GLN A 85 -9.41 -1.10 -19.46
N ASP A 86 -8.15 -1.03 -19.01
CA ASP A 86 -7.04 -1.78 -19.63
C ASP A 86 -7.29 -3.29 -19.61
N HIS A 87 -7.80 -3.81 -18.48
CA HIS A 87 -8.18 -5.21 -18.34
C HIS A 87 -9.31 -5.59 -19.29
N TRP A 88 -10.31 -4.72 -19.46
CA TRP A 88 -11.43 -4.93 -20.38
C TRP A 88 -10.97 -4.96 -21.84
N GLU A 89 -10.12 -4.03 -22.24
CA GLU A 89 -9.54 -3.96 -23.59
C GLU A 89 -8.66 -5.17 -23.90
N ALA A 90 -7.87 -5.62 -22.93
CA ALA A 90 -7.06 -6.84 -23.08
C ALA A 90 -7.92 -8.08 -23.31
N ILE A 91 -9.02 -8.23 -22.55
CA ILE A 91 -9.98 -9.32 -22.74
C ILE A 91 -10.69 -9.18 -24.09
N GLY A 92 -11.06 -7.95 -24.49
CA GLY A 92 -11.65 -7.67 -25.79
C GLY A 92 -10.77 -8.17 -26.95
N ARG A 93 -9.47 -7.90 -26.92
CA ARG A 93 -8.51 -8.41 -27.92
C ARG A 93 -8.43 -9.94 -27.93
N HIS A 94 -8.41 -10.58 -26.75
CA HIS A 94 -8.44 -12.04 -26.69
C HIS A 94 -9.71 -12.62 -27.34
N LEU A 95 -10.88 -12.09 -26.98
CA LEU A 95 -12.16 -12.60 -27.44
C LEU A 95 -12.44 -12.30 -28.92
N LEU A 96 -12.02 -11.14 -29.43
CA LEU A 96 -12.35 -10.68 -30.79
C LEU A 96 -11.24 -10.96 -31.81
N GLU A 97 -9.98 -10.95 -31.40
CA GLU A 97 -8.82 -11.05 -32.29
C GLU A 97 -8.07 -12.38 -32.13
N GLY A 98 -8.46 -13.24 -31.18
CA GLY A 98 -7.81 -14.51 -30.90
C GLY A 98 -6.40 -14.37 -30.30
N ALA A 99 -6.10 -13.22 -29.70
CA ALA A 99 -4.85 -13.00 -28.97
C ALA A 99 -4.70 -14.00 -27.80
N PRO A 100 -3.50 -14.22 -27.24
CA PRO A 100 -3.34 -15.01 -26.00
C PRO A 100 -4.20 -14.46 -24.86
N TYR A 101 -4.61 -15.33 -23.93
CA TYR A 101 -5.34 -14.90 -22.74
C TYR A 101 -4.47 -13.91 -21.94
N PRO A 102 -4.98 -12.70 -21.64
CA PRO A 102 -4.16 -11.66 -21.05
C PRO A 102 -3.91 -11.90 -19.57
N ASP A 103 -2.71 -11.60 -19.11
CA ASP A 103 -2.40 -11.51 -17.68
C ASP A 103 -3.06 -10.25 -17.10
N GLN A 104 -4.15 -10.42 -16.34
CA GLN A 104 -4.88 -9.33 -15.68
C GLN A 104 -4.22 -8.93 -14.35
N LEU A 105 -2.90 -8.70 -14.38
CA LEU A 105 -2.16 -8.26 -13.19
C LEU A 105 -2.55 -6.81 -12.85
N ILE A 106 -2.66 -6.54 -11.55
CA ILE A 106 -2.82 -5.17 -11.04
C ILE A 106 -1.43 -4.56 -10.92
N PRO A 107 -1.12 -3.48 -11.65
CA PRO A 107 0.17 -2.81 -11.52
C PRO A 107 0.30 -2.18 -10.12
N ILE A 108 1.51 -2.23 -9.56
CA ILE A 108 1.83 -1.59 -8.29
C ILE A 108 2.94 -0.58 -8.55
N ALA A 109 2.77 0.64 -8.04
CA ALA A 109 3.73 1.72 -8.18
C ALA A 109 5.10 1.27 -7.66
N GLY A 110 6.08 1.35 -8.56
CA GLY A 110 7.47 0.98 -8.25
C GLY A 110 8.13 1.97 -7.29
N ALA A 111 9.20 1.51 -6.63
CA ALA A 111 10.00 2.38 -5.77
C ALA A 111 10.63 3.55 -6.55
N PHE A 112 10.90 4.67 -5.86
CA PHE A 112 11.65 5.80 -6.43
C PHE A 112 13.13 5.48 -6.68
N ILE A 113 13.62 4.43 -6.05
CA ILE A 113 15.01 3.99 -6.09
C ILE A 113 15.07 2.50 -6.34
N SER A 114 16.21 2.04 -6.86
CA SER A 114 16.51 0.61 -7.00
C SER A 114 17.44 0.16 -5.87
N PRO A 115 17.37 -1.12 -5.46
CA PRO A 115 18.34 -1.66 -4.53
C PRO A 115 19.76 -1.52 -5.04
N THR A 116 20.67 -1.13 -4.15
CA THR A 116 22.11 -1.16 -4.47
C THR A 116 22.54 -2.63 -4.52
N PRO A 117 23.14 -3.09 -5.63
CA PRO A 117 23.60 -4.48 -5.72
C PRO A 117 24.72 -4.73 -4.69
N PRO A 118 24.92 -5.98 -4.23
CA PRO A 118 25.97 -6.30 -3.25
C PRO A 118 27.37 -5.81 -3.65
N ASP A 119 27.72 -5.92 -4.94
CA ASP A 119 29.00 -5.45 -5.48
C ASP A 119 29.17 -3.93 -5.38
N GLY A 120 28.07 -3.18 -5.31
CA GLY A 120 28.07 -1.75 -5.05
C GLY A 120 28.64 -1.37 -3.69
N TYR A 121 28.71 -2.31 -2.74
CA TYR A 121 29.30 -2.12 -1.42
C TYR A 121 30.72 -2.67 -1.29
N SER A 122 31.28 -3.26 -2.36
CA SER A 122 32.58 -3.96 -2.34
C SER A 122 33.73 -3.07 -1.83
N HIS A 123 33.71 -1.80 -2.21
CA HIS A 123 34.73 -0.80 -1.89
C HIS A 123 34.66 -0.25 -0.45
N LEU A 124 33.56 -0.49 0.27
CA LEU A 124 33.37 0.05 1.62
C LEU A 124 34.11 -0.79 2.66
N GLY A 125 34.73 -0.14 3.64
CA GLY A 125 35.26 -0.75 4.85
C GLY A 125 34.18 -1.12 5.86
N ASN A 126 34.55 -1.77 6.96
CA ASN A 126 33.59 -2.29 7.94
C ASN A 126 32.75 -1.19 8.62
N LEU A 127 33.36 -0.07 9.01
CA LEU A 127 32.63 1.05 9.60
C LEU A 127 31.67 1.69 8.59
N GLU A 128 32.11 1.83 7.34
CA GLU A 128 31.29 2.40 6.27
C GLU A 128 30.09 1.51 5.93
N LEU A 129 30.27 0.19 5.93
CA LEU A 129 29.17 -0.78 5.81
C LEU A 129 28.17 -0.68 6.97
N ALA A 130 28.66 -0.53 8.20
CA ALA A 130 27.79 -0.34 9.37
C ALA A 130 26.99 0.96 9.26
N CYS A 131 27.65 2.07 8.87
CA CYS A 131 26.99 3.34 8.63
C CYS A 131 25.97 3.26 7.48
N ALA A 132 26.29 2.57 6.39
CA ALA A 132 25.37 2.37 5.27
C ALA A 132 24.12 1.58 5.70
N ALA A 133 24.32 0.49 6.45
CA ALA A 133 23.22 -0.30 7.01
C ALA A 133 22.34 0.52 7.97
N TYR A 134 22.97 1.31 8.85
CA TYR A 134 22.27 2.18 9.79
C TYR A 134 21.47 3.26 9.05
N ASN A 135 22.08 3.98 8.10
CA ASN A 135 21.41 5.05 7.36
C ASN A 135 20.20 4.53 6.57
N ALA A 136 20.33 3.38 5.92
CA ALA A 136 19.22 2.74 5.23
C ALA A 136 18.12 2.30 6.21
N SER A 137 18.49 1.74 7.37
CA SER A 137 17.54 1.38 8.42
C SER A 137 16.82 2.60 9.01
N ASP A 138 17.50 3.73 9.16
CA ASP A 138 16.90 4.96 9.66
C ASP A 138 15.89 5.53 8.65
N LYS A 139 16.19 5.45 7.35
CA LYS A 139 15.21 5.76 6.30
C LYS A 139 14.00 4.84 6.32
N VAL A 140 14.18 3.55 6.62
CA VAL A 140 13.05 2.61 6.82
C VAL A 140 12.21 3.05 8.01
N ARG A 141 12.84 3.42 9.13
CA ARG A 141 12.13 3.89 10.33
C ARG A 141 11.34 5.18 10.05
N LEU A 142 11.95 6.17 9.43
CA LEU A 142 11.30 7.43 9.05
C LEU A 142 10.19 7.21 8.02
N GLY A 143 10.47 6.39 7.00
CA GLY A 143 9.53 6.06 5.94
C GLY A 143 8.34 5.24 6.44
N THR A 144 8.53 4.35 7.42
CA THR A 144 7.42 3.60 8.04
C THR A 144 6.43 4.55 8.71
N ASN A 145 6.92 5.54 9.47
CA ASN A 145 6.06 6.58 10.05
C ASN A 145 5.35 7.39 8.97
N ALA A 146 6.03 7.74 7.88
CA ALA A 146 5.41 8.44 6.75
C ALA A 146 4.35 7.58 6.05
N THR A 147 4.58 6.27 5.86
CA THR A 147 3.60 5.36 5.26
C THR A 147 2.34 5.18 6.10
N LEU A 148 2.45 5.21 7.43
CA LEU A 148 1.29 5.19 8.33
C LEU A 148 0.44 6.48 8.20
N SER A 149 1.06 7.59 7.80
CA SER A 149 0.39 8.89 7.70
C SER A 149 -0.17 9.21 6.30
N ALA A 150 0.47 8.71 5.24
CA ALA A 150 0.16 9.08 3.85
C ALA A 150 -0.38 7.92 3.00
N ASP A 151 -0.29 6.68 3.50
CA ASP A 151 -0.76 5.43 2.87
C ASP A 151 -0.50 5.36 1.35
N ASN A 152 0.75 5.65 0.96
CA ASN A 152 1.17 5.76 -0.44
C ASN A 152 1.99 4.53 -0.88
N ALA A 153 1.51 3.80 -1.89
CA ALA A 153 2.14 2.60 -2.44
C ALA A 153 3.61 2.82 -2.87
N GLN A 154 3.90 3.96 -3.50
CA GLN A 154 5.24 4.28 -3.99
C GLN A 154 6.25 4.51 -2.85
N ILE A 155 5.79 5.16 -1.77
CA ILE A 155 6.59 5.32 -0.55
C ILE A 155 6.83 3.95 0.10
N LYS A 156 5.80 3.09 0.19
CA LYS A 156 5.95 1.73 0.73
C LYS A 156 6.97 0.91 -0.07
N ALA A 157 6.91 0.96 -1.41
CA ALA A 157 7.89 0.30 -2.27
C ALA A 157 9.31 0.84 -2.04
N THR A 158 9.46 2.16 -1.89
CA THR A 158 10.75 2.81 -1.61
C THR A 158 11.33 2.39 -0.25
N VAL A 159 10.48 2.31 0.78
CA VAL A 159 10.87 1.82 2.11
C VAL A 159 11.34 0.35 2.04
N ALA A 160 10.66 -0.48 1.25
CA ALA A 160 11.10 -1.86 1.04
C ALA A 160 12.49 -1.93 0.40
N VAL A 161 12.80 -1.06 -0.56
CA VAL A 161 14.15 -0.98 -1.15
C VAL A 161 15.20 -0.57 -0.13
N GLU A 162 14.92 0.42 0.74
CA GLU A 162 15.87 0.78 1.79
C GLU A 162 16.06 -0.34 2.82
N ALA A 163 15.04 -1.16 3.10
CA ALA A 163 15.20 -2.35 3.94
C ALA A 163 16.11 -3.40 3.28
N ILE A 164 16.00 -3.57 1.96
CA ILE A 164 16.92 -4.42 1.18
C ILE A 164 18.35 -3.87 1.25
N ASN A 165 18.53 -2.55 1.07
CA ASN A 165 19.85 -1.91 1.17
C ASN A 165 20.47 -2.10 2.56
N ALA A 166 19.67 -1.90 3.62
CA ALA A 166 20.09 -2.07 5.01
C ALA A 166 20.57 -3.51 5.28
N THR A 167 19.76 -4.50 4.91
CA THR A 167 20.07 -5.92 5.12
C THR A 167 21.22 -6.40 4.23
N THR A 168 21.37 -5.85 3.02
CA THR A 168 22.49 -6.15 2.13
C THR A 168 23.81 -5.66 2.71
N ALA A 169 23.88 -4.38 3.10
CA ALA A 169 25.09 -3.80 3.71
C ALA A 169 25.46 -4.52 5.02
N LEU A 170 24.46 -4.78 5.88
CA LEU A 170 24.67 -5.52 7.12
C LEU A 170 25.11 -6.97 6.86
N GLY A 171 24.51 -7.65 5.89
CA GLY A 171 24.86 -9.01 5.52
C GLY A 171 26.30 -9.14 5.03
N ILE A 172 26.78 -8.17 4.25
CA ILE A 172 28.19 -8.10 3.83
C ILE A 172 29.10 -7.89 5.04
N LEU A 173 28.76 -6.95 5.93
CA LEU A 173 29.52 -6.70 7.16
C LEU A 173 29.59 -7.94 8.04
N VAL A 174 28.46 -8.58 8.32
CA VAL A 174 28.38 -9.76 9.19
C VAL A 174 29.21 -10.91 8.61
N ARG A 175 29.15 -11.16 7.29
CA ARG A 175 30.00 -12.16 6.65
C ARG A 175 31.48 -11.84 6.81
N ARG A 176 31.88 -10.58 6.60
CA ARG A 176 33.28 -10.16 6.78
C ARG A 176 33.76 -10.34 8.22
N LEU A 177 32.95 -9.95 9.20
CA LEU A 177 33.30 -10.05 10.62
C LEU A 177 33.28 -11.48 11.15
N SER A 178 32.49 -12.36 10.55
CA SER A 178 32.38 -13.76 10.98
C SER A 178 33.45 -14.68 10.41
N GLY A 179 34.26 -14.26 9.43
CA GLY A 179 35.30 -15.11 8.82
C GLY A 179 35.15 -15.31 7.30
N GLY A 180 34.10 -14.73 6.70
CA GLY A 180 33.89 -14.70 5.26
C GLY A 180 32.96 -15.79 4.73
N THR A 181 32.67 -16.84 5.51
CA THR A 181 31.78 -17.93 5.11
C THR A 181 30.52 -18.03 5.97
N LEU A 182 29.48 -18.67 5.43
CA LEU A 182 28.26 -18.97 6.19
C LEU A 182 28.53 -19.96 7.34
N THR A 183 29.52 -20.84 7.18
CA THR A 183 29.93 -21.81 8.22
C THR A 183 30.51 -21.10 9.42
N ASP A 184 31.39 -20.10 9.21
CA ASP A 184 31.98 -19.35 10.32
C ASP A 184 30.94 -18.50 11.03
N MET A 185 30.00 -17.91 10.27
CA MET A 185 28.85 -17.21 10.84
C MET A 185 27.99 -18.13 11.72
N ALA A 186 27.78 -19.38 11.32
CA ALA A 186 27.02 -20.34 12.12
C ALA A 186 27.70 -20.68 13.45
N GLN A 187 29.05 -20.67 13.51
CA GLN A 187 29.80 -20.86 14.76
C GLN A 187 29.66 -19.65 15.71
N VAL A 188 29.60 -18.43 15.18
CA VAL A 188 29.33 -17.23 15.99
C VAL A 188 27.90 -17.28 16.55
N VAL A 189 26.92 -17.67 15.72
CA VAL A 189 25.52 -17.78 16.13
C VAL A 189 25.32 -18.87 17.19
N SER A 190 25.97 -20.03 17.07
CA SER A 190 25.88 -21.09 18.08
C SER A 190 26.44 -20.68 19.44
N GLY A 191 27.43 -19.77 19.46
CA GLY A 191 27.93 -19.14 20.69
C GLY A 191 26.97 -18.12 21.32
N ILE A 192 26.08 -17.52 20.53
CA ILE A 192 25.04 -16.57 21.00
C ILE A 192 23.81 -17.31 21.52
N THR A 193 23.43 -18.41 20.87
CA THR A 193 22.29 -19.25 21.27
C THR A 193 22.66 -20.33 22.29
N GLY A 194 23.96 -20.53 22.55
CA GLY A 194 24.48 -21.38 23.60
C GLY A 194 24.09 -20.87 24.99
N LEU A 195 23.14 -21.55 25.61
CA LEU A 195 22.75 -21.38 27.01
C LEU A 195 23.98 -21.36 27.92
N SER A 196 24.20 -20.21 28.56
CA SER A 196 24.95 -20.07 29.79
C SER A 196 24.23 -20.78 30.95
N SER A 197 24.09 -22.10 30.87
CA SER A 197 23.56 -22.98 31.92
C SER A 197 24.59 -23.99 32.40
N GLU A 198 25.83 -23.56 32.58
CA GLU A 198 26.84 -24.32 33.33
C GLU A 198 27.52 -23.41 34.36
N THR A 199 26.77 -22.99 35.39
CA THR A 199 27.36 -22.72 36.71
C THR A 199 26.37 -23.13 37.79
N LEU A 200 26.87 -23.93 38.73
CA LEU A 200 26.25 -24.53 39.93
C LEU A 200 25.61 -25.92 39.75
N GLN A 201 26.47 -26.95 39.79
CA GLN A 201 26.46 -27.97 40.85
C GLN A 201 27.81 -28.69 40.94
#